data_AF-A0A254Q8K3-F1
#
_entry.id   AF-A0A254Q8K3-F1
#
_cell.length_a   1.000
_cell.length_b   1.000
_cell.length_c   1.000
_cell.angle_alpha   90.00
_cell.angle_beta   90.00
_cell.angle_gamma   90.00
#
_symmetry.space_group_name_H-M   'P 1'
#
loop_
_entity.id
_entity.type
_entity.pdbx_description
1 polymer ?
#
loop_
_entity_poly.entity_id
_entity_poly.type
_entity_poly.pdbx_seq_one_letter_code
_entity_poly.pdbx_strand_id
1 'polypeptide(L)'
;MKKIVLSVLLLLAGSVPAFATPITSDNIIGRYNVEASYMFQKAYMKFNVINNREFEITRYYKNGDVDPTCQGSFVVTNSLYYNEAGKLMTGGRYFKGVFTCPNDRSKKIDFNIDYKNTQVEDLPKGVNVTATSSMVPGGAKLKAYVIKLP
;
A
#
# COMPACT_ATOMS: atom_id res chain seq x y z
N MET A 1 4.99 -12.90 -63.68
CA MET A 1 5.81 -12.56 -62.49
C MET A 1 5.13 -11.41 -61.75
N LYS A 2 4.33 -11.69 -60.71
CA LYS A 2 3.65 -10.68 -59.90
C LYS A 2 4.44 -10.48 -58.61
N LYS A 3 5.10 -9.33 -58.48
CA LYS A 3 5.77 -8.90 -57.23
C LYS A 3 4.70 -8.31 -56.32
N ILE A 4 4.27 -9.07 -55.31
CA ILE A 4 3.50 -8.55 -54.19
C ILE A 4 4.52 -8.02 -53.19
N VAL A 5 4.69 -6.70 -53.18
CA VAL A 5 5.43 -5.99 -52.13
C VAL A 5 4.54 -6.02 -50.91
N LEU A 6 4.81 -6.95 -49.99
CA LEU A 6 4.13 -7.06 -48.72
C LEU A 6 4.68 -5.96 -47.81
N SER A 7 3.87 -4.93 -47.60
CA SER A 7 4.13 -3.79 -46.72
C SER A 7 4.40 -4.27 -45.29
N VAL A 8 5.67 -4.30 -44.89
CA VAL A 8 6.07 -4.41 -43.48
C VAL A 8 5.84 -3.04 -42.83
N LEU A 9 4.58 -2.79 -42.49
CA LEU A 9 4.15 -1.72 -41.60
C LEU A 9 3.82 -2.36 -40.24
N LEU A 10 4.81 -3.01 -39.62
CA LEU A 10 4.67 -3.59 -38.29
C LEU A 10 5.28 -2.65 -37.24
N LEU A 11 4.38 -2.14 -36.40
CA LEU A 11 4.59 -1.89 -34.98
C LEU A 11 5.49 -0.70 -34.61
N LEU A 12 5.09 0.49 -35.07
CA LEU A 12 5.08 1.65 -34.17
C LEU A 12 3.83 1.57 -33.29
N ALA A 13 3.71 0.52 -32.49
CA ALA A 13 2.88 0.59 -31.30
C ALA A 13 3.60 1.57 -30.39
N GLY A 14 3.20 2.84 -30.48
CA GLY A 14 3.70 3.90 -29.63
C GLY A 14 3.67 3.39 -28.20
N SER A 15 4.83 3.41 -27.55
CA SER A 15 4.95 3.32 -26.11
C SER A 15 4.08 4.44 -25.54
N VAL A 16 2.82 4.13 -25.27
CA VAL A 16 1.97 4.99 -24.45
C VAL A 16 2.77 5.15 -23.17
N PRO A 17 3.15 6.38 -22.76
CA PRO A 17 3.82 6.54 -21.48
C PRO A 17 2.93 5.88 -20.45
N ALA A 18 3.46 4.91 -19.72
CA ALA A 18 2.77 4.32 -18.58
C ALA A 18 2.53 5.48 -17.60
N PHE A 19 1.35 6.08 -17.68
CA PHE A 19 0.95 7.14 -16.80
C PHE A 19 0.88 6.54 -15.40
N ALA A 20 1.92 6.79 -14.60
CA ALA A 20 1.88 6.96 -13.16
C ALA A 20 0.45 6.89 -12.57
N THR A 21 -0.02 5.72 -12.14
CA THR A 21 -1.38 5.61 -11.62
C THR A 21 -1.41 5.88 -10.11
N PRO A 22 -2.25 6.81 -9.64
CA PRO A 22 -2.37 7.08 -8.22
C PRO A 22 -2.96 5.87 -7.50
N ILE A 23 -2.62 5.70 -6.23
CA ILE A 23 -3.13 4.60 -5.40
C ILE A 23 -4.66 4.70 -5.21
N THR A 24 -5.38 3.63 -5.52
CA THR A 24 -6.82 3.47 -5.34
C THR A 24 -7.14 2.16 -4.63
N SER A 25 -8.35 1.98 -4.13
CA SER A 25 -8.73 0.72 -3.49
C SER A 25 -8.65 -0.49 -4.43
N ASP A 26 -8.83 -0.29 -5.73
CA ASP A 26 -8.83 -1.38 -6.70
C ASP A 26 -7.41 -1.76 -7.16
N ASN A 27 -6.48 -0.79 -7.29
CA ASN A 27 -5.14 -1.08 -7.80
C ASN A 27 -4.13 -1.55 -6.74
N ILE A 28 -4.48 -1.44 -5.46
CA ILE A 28 -3.68 -1.95 -4.34
C ILE A 28 -4.02 -3.39 -3.94
N ILE A 29 -4.91 -4.06 -4.67
CA ILE A 29 -5.16 -5.49 -4.45
C ILE A 29 -3.87 -6.27 -4.70
N GLY A 30 -3.53 -7.18 -3.77
CA GLY A 30 -2.32 -8.00 -3.85
C GLY A 30 -1.65 -8.27 -2.51
N ARG A 31 -0.48 -8.90 -2.59
CA ARG A 31 0.31 -9.33 -1.43
C ARG A 31 1.48 -8.39 -1.22
N TYR A 32 1.79 -8.12 0.03
CA TYR A 32 2.81 -7.17 0.43
C TYR A 32 3.64 -7.72 1.58
N ASN A 33 4.95 -7.48 1.53
CA ASN A 33 5.80 -7.55 2.70
C ASN A 33 5.96 -6.15 3.29
N VAL A 34 5.80 -6.04 4.60
CA VAL A 34 5.89 -4.78 5.34
C VAL A 34 6.90 -4.93 6.46
N GLU A 35 7.90 -4.05 6.47
CA GLU A 35 8.80 -3.85 7.61
C GLU A 35 8.43 -2.53 8.29
N ALA A 36 7.74 -2.60 9.43
CA ALA A 36 7.41 -1.44 10.23
C ALA A 36 8.44 -1.24 11.35
N SER A 37 8.79 0.01 11.62
CA SER A 37 9.76 0.39 12.63
C SER A 37 9.25 1.53 13.50
N TYR A 38 9.47 1.38 14.80
CA TYR A 38 9.20 2.38 15.83
C TYR A 38 10.37 2.42 16.80
N MET A 39 11.05 3.57 16.88
CA MET A 39 12.31 3.70 17.63
C MET A 39 13.30 2.58 17.24
N PHE A 40 13.67 1.70 18.18
CA PHE A 40 14.58 0.58 17.98
C PHE A 40 13.87 -0.77 17.69
N GLN A 41 12.54 -0.77 17.69
CA GLN A 41 11.74 -1.98 17.46
C GLN A 41 11.34 -2.11 15.99
N LYS A 42 11.38 -3.34 15.48
CA LYS A 42 10.94 -3.70 14.13
C LYS A 42 9.86 -4.77 14.21
N ALA A 43 8.87 -4.67 13.33
CA ALA A 43 7.84 -5.66 13.11
C ALA A 43 7.80 -6.00 11.62
N TYR A 44 7.69 -7.30 11.34
CA TYR A 44 7.61 -7.80 9.98
C TYR A 44 6.24 -8.41 9.76
N MET A 45 5.59 -8.03 8.67
CA MET A 45 4.20 -8.39 8.41
C MET A 45 4.02 -8.79 6.95
N LYS A 46 3.17 -9.79 6.74
CA LYS A 46 2.55 -10.07 5.46
C LYS A 46 1.21 -9.36 5.45
N PHE A 47 0.98 -8.52 4.46
CA PHE A 47 -0.26 -7.79 4.29
C PHE A 47 -0.87 -8.19 2.95
N ASN A 48 -2.08 -8.73 2.97
CA ASN A 48 -2.77 -9.26 1.80
C ASN A 48 -4.07 -8.50 1.60
N VAL A 49 -4.12 -7.65 0.57
CA VAL A 49 -5.35 -6.95 0.18
C VAL A 49 -6.17 -7.89 -0.70
N ILE A 50 -7.28 -8.39 -0.17
CA ILE A 50 -8.11 -9.42 -0.80
C ILE A 50 -8.98 -8.80 -1.89
N ASN A 51 -9.60 -7.66 -1.58
CA ASN A 51 -10.46 -6.91 -2.47
C ASN A 51 -10.38 -5.42 -2.14
N ASN A 52 -11.25 -4.60 -2.72
CA ASN A 52 -11.22 -3.15 -2.56
C ASN A 52 -11.71 -2.63 -1.19
N ARG A 53 -12.00 -3.54 -0.24
CA ARG A 53 -12.49 -3.21 1.11
C ARG A 53 -11.83 -4.03 2.21
N GLU A 54 -11.33 -5.23 1.92
CA GLU A 54 -10.90 -6.20 2.92
C GLU A 54 -9.43 -6.58 2.75
N PHE A 55 -8.78 -6.83 3.88
CA PHE A 55 -7.40 -7.31 3.92
C PHE A 55 -7.18 -8.31 5.05
N GLU A 56 -6.08 -9.04 4.93
CA GLU A 56 -5.50 -9.90 5.94
C GLU A 56 -4.12 -9.42 6.31
N ILE A 57 -3.78 -9.53 7.60
CA ILE A 57 -2.44 -9.19 8.10
C ILE A 57 -1.94 -10.28 9.01
N THR A 58 -0.68 -10.66 8.82
CA THR A 58 -0.01 -11.70 9.60
C THR A 58 1.37 -11.21 9.98
N ARG A 59 1.67 -11.16 11.28
CA ARG A 59 3.01 -10.83 11.77
C ARG A 59 3.88 -12.08 11.79
N TYR A 60 5.14 -11.94 11.41
CA TYR A 60 6.13 -13.00 11.54
C TYR A 60 7.38 -12.51 12.28
N TYR A 61 8.08 -13.44 12.90
CA TYR A 61 9.22 -13.19 13.76
C TYR A 61 10.48 -13.83 13.17
N LYS A 62 11.66 -13.31 13.56
CA LYS A 62 12.94 -13.81 13.04
C LYS A 62 13.23 -15.27 13.41
N ASN A 63 12.61 -15.77 14.48
CA ASN A 63 12.72 -17.16 14.93
C ASN A 63 11.82 -18.12 14.12
N GLY A 64 11.04 -17.62 13.15
CA GLY A 64 10.14 -18.42 12.33
C GLY A 64 8.71 -18.50 12.86
N ASP A 65 8.43 -17.97 14.05
CA ASP A 65 7.08 -17.93 14.59
C ASP A 65 6.21 -16.98 13.77
N VAL A 66 4.91 -17.29 13.71
CA VAL A 66 3.91 -16.53 12.96
C VAL A 66 2.68 -16.36 13.84
N ASP A 67 2.22 -15.12 13.98
CA ASP A 67 0.96 -14.84 14.69
C ASP A 67 -0.25 -15.31 13.86
N PRO A 68 -1.41 -15.56 14.47
CA PRO A 68 -2.63 -15.82 13.73
C PRO A 68 -2.98 -14.66 12.78
N THR A 69 -3.51 -14.99 11.61
CA THR A 69 -3.94 -14.01 10.63
C THR A 69 -5.09 -13.17 11.18
N CYS A 70 -4.90 -11.86 11.21
CA CYS A 70 -5.91 -10.89 11.57
C CYS A 70 -6.62 -10.38 10.32
N GLN A 71 -7.92 -10.13 10.43
CA GLN A 71 -8.76 -9.68 9.31
C GLN A 71 -9.26 -8.27 9.57
N GLY A 72 -9.35 -7.48 8.50
CA GLY A 72 -9.75 -6.10 8.60
C GLY A 72 -10.35 -5.54 7.32
N SER A 73 -10.82 -4.31 7.46
CA SER A 73 -11.42 -3.52 6.40
C SER A 73 -10.71 -2.18 6.25
N PHE A 74 -10.70 -1.63 5.05
CA PHE A 74 -10.04 -0.37 4.76
C PHE A 74 -10.83 0.53 3.82
N VAL A 75 -10.42 1.80 3.80
CA VAL A 75 -10.84 2.79 2.81
C VAL A 75 -9.62 3.57 2.32
N VAL A 76 -9.62 3.91 1.03
CA VAL A 76 -8.62 4.80 0.44
C VAL A 76 -9.25 6.17 0.22
N THR A 77 -8.70 7.20 0.86
CA THR A 77 -9.20 8.58 0.76
C THR A 77 -8.09 9.54 0.30
N ASN A 78 -8.48 10.74 -0.13
CA ASN A 78 -7.52 11.78 -0.46
C ASN A 78 -6.97 12.42 0.83
N SER A 79 -5.65 12.61 0.86
CA SER A 79 -5.03 13.55 1.79
C SER A 79 -5.36 14.96 1.33
N LEU A 80 -5.90 15.77 2.23
CA LEU A 80 -6.19 17.17 1.99
C LEU A 80 -5.44 17.98 3.05
N TYR A 81 -4.66 18.97 2.60
CA TYR A 81 -3.97 19.90 3.50
C TYR A 81 -4.04 21.31 2.92
N TYR A 82 -4.01 22.31 3.78
CA TYR A 82 -3.89 23.71 3.37
C TYR A 82 -2.40 24.05 3.26
N ASN A 83 -1.99 24.65 2.14
CA ASN A 83 -0.64 25.22 2.04
C ASN A 83 -0.56 26.55 2.80
N GLU A 84 0.64 27.14 2.87
CA GLU A 84 0.89 28.44 3.52
C GLU A 84 0.06 29.60 2.94
N ALA A 85 -0.43 29.46 1.71
CA ALA A 85 -1.32 30.40 1.05
C ALA A 85 -2.81 30.13 1.31
N GLY A 86 -3.16 29.22 2.21
CA GLY A 86 -4.55 28.87 2.52
C GLY A 86 -5.28 28.12 1.40
N LYS A 87 -4.56 27.58 0.41
CA LYS A 87 -5.14 26.78 -0.69
C LYS A 87 -5.22 25.32 -0.29
N LEU A 88 -6.39 24.71 -0.51
CA LEU A 88 -6.59 23.28 -0.35
C LEU A 88 -5.78 22.52 -1.42
N MET A 89 -4.85 21.69 -0.98
CA MET A 89 -3.98 20.86 -1.81
C MET A 89 -4.26 19.39 -1.53
N THR A 90 -4.12 18.55 -2.55
CA THR A 90 -4.15 17.09 -2.40
C THR A 90 -2.75 16.60 -2.00
N GLY A 91 -2.60 16.08 -0.78
CA GLY A 91 -1.32 15.61 -0.23
C GLY A 91 -1.00 14.15 -0.50
N GLY A 92 -1.76 13.52 -1.41
CA GLY A 92 -1.64 12.10 -1.70
C GLY A 92 -2.89 11.30 -1.34
N ARG A 93 -2.70 10.00 -1.12
CA ARG A 93 -3.76 9.05 -0.76
C ARG A 93 -3.46 8.44 0.61
N TYR A 94 -4.47 8.40 1.46
CA TYR A 94 -4.44 7.73 2.76
C TYR A 94 -5.11 6.38 2.66
N PHE A 95 -4.46 5.35 3.20
CA PHE A 95 -5.06 4.05 3.46
C PHE A 95 -5.41 3.98 4.93
N LYS A 96 -6.70 4.04 5.26
CA LYS A 96 -7.19 3.92 6.63
C LYS A 96 -7.81 2.55 6.83
N GLY A 97 -7.25 1.77 7.74
CA GLY A 97 -7.69 0.40 8.02
C GLY A 97 -8.09 0.19 9.47
N VAL A 98 -8.94 -0.80 9.69
CA VAL A 98 -9.26 -1.34 11.02
C VAL A 98 -9.26 -2.86 10.94
N PHE A 99 -8.64 -3.55 11.89
CA PHE A 99 -8.61 -5.00 11.97
C PHE A 99 -8.81 -5.53 13.39
N THR A 100 -9.12 -6.81 13.47
CA THR A 100 -9.19 -7.59 14.72
C THR A 100 -8.44 -8.90 14.55
N CYS A 101 -7.87 -9.41 15.63
CA CYS A 101 -7.12 -10.67 15.61
C CYS A 101 -7.93 -11.80 16.27
N PRO A 102 -7.80 -13.06 15.81
CA PRO A 102 -8.55 -14.19 16.36
C PRO A 102 -8.37 -14.38 17.87
N ASN A 103 -7.16 -14.09 18.38
CA ASN A 103 -6.82 -14.22 19.80
C ASN A 103 -7.56 -13.22 20.70
N ASP A 104 -7.99 -12.09 20.14
CA ASP A 104 -8.73 -11.07 20.86
C ASP A 104 -9.60 -10.27 19.88
N ARG A 105 -10.80 -10.80 19.62
CA ARG A 105 -11.78 -10.18 18.71
C ARG A 105 -12.41 -8.91 19.30
N SER A 106 -12.26 -8.69 20.61
CA SER A 106 -12.79 -7.50 21.27
C SER A 106 -11.92 -6.27 21.00
N LYS A 107 -10.61 -6.50 20.79
CA LYS A 107 -9.65 -5.46 20.50
C LYS A 107 -9.63 -5.09 19.02
N LYS A 108 -10.16 -3.90 18.71
CA LYS A 108 -10.05 -3.28 17.40
C LYS A 108 -8.76 -2.47 17.30
N ILE A 109 -7.99 -2.72 16.26
CA ILE A 109 -6.79 -1.97 15.94
C ILE A 109 -7.05 -1.16 14.69
N ASP A 110 -6.88 0.15 14.78
CA ASP A 110 -6.92 1.06 13.66
C ASP A 110 -5.50 1.47 13.24
N PHE A 111 -5.38 1.80 11.95
CA PHE A 111 -4.17 2.40 11.41
C PHE A 111 -4.49 3.33 10.24
N ASN A 112 -3.57 4.24 9.98
CA ASN A 112 -3.60 5.13 8.82
C ASN A 112 -2.22 5.15 8.16
N ILE A 113 -2.14 4.95 6.85
CA ILE A 113 -0.91 4.96 6.07
C ILE A 113 -0.95 6.14 5.11
N ASP A 114 0.07 6.99 5.19
CA ASP A 114 0.33 8.07 4.27
C ASP A 114 1.23 7.59 3.12
N TYR A 115 0.63 7.38 1.94
CA TYR A 115 1.37 7.07 0.72
C TYR A 115 1.88 8.32 0.00
N LYS A 116 1.58 9.54 0.47
CA LYS A 116 2.00 10.79 -0.18
C LYS A 116 1.78 10.71 -1.71
N ASN A 117 2.83 11.01 -2.49
CA ASN A 117 2.81 10.98 -3.95
C ASN A 117 3.24 9.62 -4.55
N THR A 118 3.23 8.54 -3.76
CA THR A 118 3.58 7.20 -4.23
C THR A 118 2.56 6.70 -5.25
N GLN A 119 3.07 6.10 -6.33
CA GLN A 119 2.27 5.53 -7.40
C GLN A 119 2.21 4.01 -7.26
N VAL A 120 1.22 3.36 -7.89
CA VAL A 120 1.08 1.89 -7.75
C VAL A 120 2.30 1.15 -8.32
N GLU A 121 2.95 1.72 -9.33
CA GLU A 121 4.12 1.17 -10.01
C GLU A 121 5.39 1.24 -9.13
N ASP A 122 5.38 2.03 -8.07
CA ASP A 122 6.47 2.09 -7.09
C ASP A 122 6.37 0.96 -6.07
N LEU A 123 5.18 0.41 -5.83
CA LEU A 123 4.96 -0.61 -4.80
C LEU A 123 5.81 -1.88 -5.02
N PRO A 124 5.97 -2.42 -6.24
CA PRO A 124 6.86 -3.57 -6.48
C PRO A 124 8.35 -3.25 -6.28
N LYS A 125 8.75 -1.97 -6.40
CA LYS A 125 10.14 -1.52 -6.15
C LYS A 125 10.43 -1.31 -4.66
N GLY A 126 9.37 -1.27 -3.85
CA GLY A 126 9.41 -1.01 -2.43
C GLY A 126 9.40 0.49 -2.12
N VAL A 127 8.54 0.88 -1.18
CA VAL A 127 8.26 2.27 -0.84
C VAL A 127 8.33 2.50 0.66
N ASN A 128 8.85 3.67 1.05
CA ASN A 128 8.85 4.10 2.44
C ASN A 128 7.60 4.94 2.70
N VAL A 129 6.75 4.47 3.59
CA VAL A 129 5.51 5.14 4.01
C VAL A 129 5.56 5.50 5.48
N THR A 130 4.75 6.47 5.85
CA THR A 130 4.52 6.80 7.27
C THR A 130 3.17 6.25 7.67
N ALA A 131 3.11 5.54 8.78
CA ALA A 131 1.86 5.03 9.32
C ALA A 131 1.62 5.55 10.74
N THR A 132 0.37 5.59 11.18
CA THR A 132 -0.01 5.70 12.59
C THR A 132 -0.90 4.52 12.93
N SER A 133 -0.86 4.04 14.16
CA SER A 133 -1.73 2.97 14.63
C SER A 133 -2.01 3.11 16.12
N SER A 134 -3.19 2.69 16.57
CA SER A 134 -3.52 2.59 17.99
C SER A 134 -2.68 1.56 18.75
N MET A 135 -1.92 0.71 18.06
CA MET A 135 -0.91 -0.15 18.70
C MET A 135 0.31 0.64 19.21
N VAL A 136 0.52 1.86 18.72
CA VAL A 136 1.69 2.67 19.09
C VAL A 136 1.27 3.67 20.17
N PRO A 137 1.97 3.70 21.31
CA PRO A 137 1.66 4.64 22.39
C PRO A 137 1.61 6.09 21.90
N GLY A 138 0.58 6.82 22.33
CA GLY A 138 0.42 8.24 22.01
C GLY A 138 0.13 8.54 20.52
N GLY A 139 -0.21 7.53 19.71
CA GLY A 139 -0.50 7.73 18.28
C GLY A 139 0.74 8.15 17.46
N ALA A 140 1.93 7.80 17.93
CA ALA A 140 3.17 8.21 17.29
C ALA A 140 3.32 7.60 15.87
N LYS A 141 4.10 8.29 15.03
CA LYS A 141 4.35 7.89 13.65
C LYS A 141 5.32 6.70 13.58
N LEU A 142 4.92 5.70 12.80
CA LEU A 142 5.68 4.54 12.36
C LEU A 142 6.32 4.83 11.01
N LYS A 143 7.55 4.38 10.81
CA LYS A 143 8.14 4.28 9.47
C LYS A 143 7.95 2.85 8.99
N ALA A 144 7.38 2.67 7.81
CA ALA A 144 7.22 1.35 7.21
C ALA A 144 7.81 1.30 5.82
N TYR A 145 8.53 0.22 5.51
CA TYR A 145 8.94 -0.13 4.17
C TYR A 145 7.97 -1.20 3.63
N VAL A 146 7.32 -0.91 2.51
CA VAL A 146 6.26 -1.74 1.91
C VAL A 146 6.69 -2.15 0.52
N ILE A 147 6.68 -3.46 0.23
CA ILE A 147 6.97 -3.99 -1.10
C ILE A 147 5.84 -4.91 -1.56
N LYS A 148 5.28 -4.64 -2.75
CA LYS A 148 4.30 -5.51 -3.40
C LYS A 148 5.00 -6.73 -3.98
N LEU A 149 4.47 -7.90 -3.69
CA LEU A 149 4.96 -9.16 -4.21
C LEU A 149 4.30 -9.47 -5.57
N PRO A 150 4.97 -10.29 -6.41
CA PRO A 150 4.38 -10.80 -7.65
C PRO A 150 3.05 -11.53 -7.45
#